data_AF-A0A7S1LVA6-F1
#
_entry.id   AF-A0A7S1LVA6-F1
#
_cell.length_a   1.000
_cell.length_b   1.000
_cell.length_c   1.000
_cell.angle_alpha   90.00
_cell.angle_beta   90.00
_cell.angle_gamma   90.00
#
_symmetry.space_group_name_H-M   'P 1'
#
loop_
_entity.id
_entity.type
_entity.pdbx_description
1 polymer ?
#
loop_
_entity_poly.entity_id
_entity_poly.type
_entity_poly.pdbx_seq_one_letter_code
_entity_poly.pdbx_strand_id
1 'polypeptide(L)'
;GIVGVSVCWDFGAQKWTVMNLLEEELRLRDSSLTPRLTERSRLTERSRGSSEGTIEEPQPGCQQRFFSWIELSFFSPRVQRIITKGRSGGQRDLRRQSLGRQQMDLTVASEPSIREAAEEVDVEEVLSGMRTSDTAFVIFETQAERDAAVLAVAEGDGLTWRGCVLRLKAADVEPNSLLWQNCEYPNFCRKVYRTCVGTGALLMAMLVWVGAFYLPYAIYAVSFNYKYGMEPHFLSSLLFSMIVVAGNAVMYVVCGEIANYLKFRTVDSREVCYMMLYTFACVMNVLLDLVVTYRVAYSMMVGMNLHTYDGKPLAEVHTFMERFKTYAMQRELGEGLWEYAFPSTFLLPFVLEPIFTVFLPYQVARLIVRSNLSFDGAFAESCLESTSMDLSRYGDVLLNVILAVSTFFFPGGYTAQTFAALVLSHVFVYAYDQFRALRCVQAFHFADMNVDWWAQWMLSLPCGLLLACAVLKANCKDGRHCLPGEQLIALCTAAFALHVALHTLVLVYAVPCFGLKDLPPTKESYRECGERIACSFFNANPVFCLRSKFVYKHEPQCDFCVAGKEHLLRVNRDIGQHFDDVAAAVENYDLDVKQLSQQFTSQLEQSWRLFTRGSTRGSSSLPGPDD
;
A
#
# COMPACT_ATOMS: atom_id res chain seq x y z
N GLY A 1 34.04 15.68 -3.60
CA GLY A 1 34.56 14.34 -3.87
C GLY A 1 33.41 13.41 -4.22
N ILE A 2 33.68 12.37 -5.02
CA ILE A 2 32.75 11.24 -5.16
C ILE A 2 33.04 10.28 -4.01
N VAL A 3 32.02 9.93 -3.23
CA VAL A 3 32.09 8.93 -2.16
C VAL A 3 32.12 7.53 -2.76
N GLY A 4 31.25 7.27 -3.74
CA GLY A 4 31.20 5.98 -4.43
C GLY A 4 30.08 5.90 -5.46
N VAL A 5 29.98 4.74 -6.11
CA VAL A 5 28.98 4.45 -7.14
C VAL A 5 28.25 3.15 -6.80
N SER A 6 26.93 3.23 -6.66
CA SER A 6 26.05 2.07 -6.49
C SER A 6 25.42 1.71 -7.83
N VAL A 7 25.90 0.63 -8.45
CA VAL A 7 25.42 0.15 -9.75
C VAL A 7 24.14 -0.67 -9.56
N CYS A 8 23.12 -0.41 -10.38
CA CYS A 8 21.94 -1.26 -10.42
C CYS A 8 22.22 -2.53 -11.24
N TRP A 9 21.76 -3.67 -10.75
CA TRP A 9 21.94 -4.98 -11.40
C TRP A 9 20.59 -5.60 -11.73
N ASP A 10 20.50 -6.27 -12.86
CA ASP A 10 19.37 -7.15 -13.17
C ASP A 10 19.63 -8.52 -12.54
N PHE A 11 19.21 -8.64 -11.29
CA PHE A 11 19.24 -9.90 -10.55
C PHE A 11 17.84 -10.52 -10.46
N GLY A 12 16.93 -10.20 -11.39
CA GLY A 12 15.56 -10.69 -11.37
C GLY A 12 15.47 -12.23 -11.41
N ALA A 13 16.37 -12.88 -12.16
CA ALA A 13 16.46 -14.33 -12.26
C ALA A 13 17.10 -14.97 -11.00
N GLN A 14 18.08 -14.30 -10.39
CA GLN A 14 18.82 -14.76 -9.21
C GLN A 14 18.31 -14.13 -7.91
N LYS A 15 17.13 -13.49 -7.94
CA LYS A 15 16.56 -12.73 -6.83
C LYS A 15 16.51 -13.55 -5.56
N TRP A 16 16.09 -14.80 -5.68
CA TRP A 16 15.99 -15.71 -4.55
C TRP A 16 17.37 -16.00 -3.95
N THR A 17 18.35 -16.42 -4.77
CA THR A 17 19.71 -16.70 -4.31
C THR A 17 20.34 -15.52 -3.60
N VAL A 18 20.24 -14.32 -4.19
CA VAL A 18 20.77 -13.08 -3.61
C VAL A 18 20.16 -12.79 -2.24
N MET A 19 18.83 -12.86 -2.11
CA MET A 19 18.16 -12.51 -0.86
C MET A 19 18.38 -13.57 0.23
N ASN A 20 18.51 -14.87 -0.11
CA ASN A 20 18.86 -15.90 0.89
C ASN A 20 20.24 -15.66 1.49
N LEU A 21 21.23 -15.38 0.63
CA LEU A 21 22.60 -15.15 1.10
C LEU A 21 22.66 -13.97 2.07
N LEU A 22 21.92 -12.90 1.78
CA LEU A 22 21.81 -11.74 2.67
C LEU A 22 21.10 -12.08 3.99
N GLU A 23 20.01 -12.84 3.93
CA GLU A 23 19.30 -13.28 5.14
C GLU A 23 20.17 -14.20 6.02
N GLU A 24 20.93 -15.10 5.42
CA GLU A 24 21.87 -15.95 6.12
C GLU A 24 22.99 -15.13 6.78
N GLU A 25 23.57 -14.16 6.08
CA GLU A 25 24.57 -13.26 6.65
C GLU A 25 24.01 -12.44 7.82
N LEU A 26 22.81 -11.91 7.67
CA LEU A 26 22.12 -11.19 8.75
C LEU A 26 21.86 -12.11 9.94
N ARG A 27 21.41 -13.34 9.72
CA ARG A 27 21.16 -14.33 10.78
C ARG A 27 22.44 -14.67 11.54
N LEU A 28 23.54 -14.89 10.82
CA LEU A 28 24.86 -15.14 11.43
C LEU A 28 25.32 -13.95 12.26
N ARG A 29 25.08 -12.72 11.76
CA ARG A 29 25.44 -11.49 12.46
C ARG A 29 24.64 -11.30 13.74
N ASP A 30 23.32 -11.44 13.65
CA ASP A 30 22.40 -11.36 14.78
C ASP A 30 22.80 -12.38 15.87
N SER A 31 23.02 -13.64 15.46
CA SER A 31 23.49 -14.71 16.36
C SER A 31 24.82 -14.39 17.05
N SER A 32 25.74 -13.70 16.37
CA SER A 32 27.04 -13.31 16.93
C SER A 32 26.93 -12.23 18.02
N LEU A 33 25.91 -11.37 17.93
CA LEU A 33 25.66 -10.30 18.90
C LEU A 33 24.78 -10.74 20.06
N THR A 34 23.96 -11.79 19.88
CA THR A 34 23.09 -12.34 20.93
C THR A 34 23.41 -13.82 21.29
N PRO A 35 24.59 -14.14 21.87
CA PRO A 35 25.00 -15.52 22.13
C PRO A 35 24.07 -16.29 23.10
N ARG A 36 23.36 -15.58 23.98
CA ARG A 36 22.59 -16.16 25.09
C ARG A 36 21.37 -16.98 24.65
N LEU A 37 20.80 -16.73 23.48
CA LEU A 37 19.68 -17.52 22.96
C LEU A 37 20.13 -18.91 22.51
N THR A 38 21.31 -19.01 21.90
CA THR A 38 21.85 -20.27 21.38
C THR A 38 22.12 -21.28 22.49
N GLU A 39 22.53 -20.81 23.68
CA GLU A 39 22.81 -21.66 24.82
C GLU A 39 21.53 -22.32 25.38
N ARG A 40 20.42 -21.59 25.40
CA ARG A 40 19.11 -22.13 25.83
C ARG A 40 18.55 -23.14 24.83
N SER A 41 18.69 -22.89 23.53
CA SER A 41 18.32 -23.87 22.49
C SER A 41 19.16 -25.14 22.60
N ARG A 42 20.48 -25.01 22.79
CA ARG A 42 21.38 -26.15 23.01
C ARG A 42 21.04 -26.93 24.27
N LEU A 43 20.67 -26.27 25.37
CA LEU A 43 20.22 -26.95 26.59
C LEU A 43 18.92 -27.73 26.36
N THR A 44 18.00 -27.19 25.56
CA THR A 44 16.74 -27.86 25.20
C THR A 44 16.99 -29.08 24.31
N GLU A 45 17.89 -28.98 23.32
CA GLU A 45 18.32 -30.11 22.50
C GLU A 45 19.06 -31.18 23.30
N ARG A 46 19.95 -30.77 24.20
CA ARG A 46 20.70 -31.70 25.07
C ARG A 46 19.78 -32.46 26.03
N SER A 47 18.70 -31.81 26.48
CA SER A 47 17.66 -32.45 27.30
C SER A 47 16.78 -33.41 26.49
N ARG A 48 16.64 -33.22 25.17
CA ARG A 48 15.98 -34.17 24.27
C ARG A 48 16.86 -35.36 23.90
N GLY A 49 18.16 -35.13 23.71
CA GLY A 49 19.13 -36.17 23.32
C GLY A 49 19.44 -37.21 24.39
N SER A 50 19.13 -36.97 25.68
CA SER A 50 19.37 -37.96 26.74
C SER A 50 18.18 -38.90 27.02
N SER A 51 17.13 -38.85 26.21
CA SER A 51 15.94 -39.70 26.34
C SER A 51 15.70 -40.45 25.03
N GLU A 52 16.62 -41.34 24.65
CA GLU A 52 16.45 -42.35 23.59
C GLU A 52 15.50 -43.48 24.04
N GLY A 53 14.29 -43.11 24.45
CA GLY A 53 13.17 -44.02 24.54
C GLY A 53 12.28 -43.80 23.33
N THR A 54 11.97 -44.86 22.59
CA THR A 54 11.03 -44.88 21.47
C THR A 54 9.63 -44.46 21.97
N ILE A 55 9.38 -43.15 22.06
CA ILE A 55 8.06 -42.62 22.36
C ILE A 55 7.31 -42.57 21.03
N GLU A 56 6.33 -43.46 20.86
CA GLU A 56 5.35 -43.34 19.77
C GLU A 56 4.73 -41.94 19.84
N GLU A 57 4.93 -41.14 18.79
CA GLU A 57 4.32 -39.81 18.72
C GLU A 57 2.79 -39.98 18.81
N PRO A 58 2.14 -39.40 19.84
CA PRO A 58 0.69 -39.46 19.94
C PRO A 58 0.08 -38.80 18.71
N GLN A 59 -0.86 -39.50 18.05
CA GLN A 59 -1.51 -38.98 16.85
C GLN A 59 -2.06 -37.59 17.10
N PRO A 60 -1.89 -36.65 16.15
CA PRO A 60 -2.28 -35.27 16.36
C PRO A 60 -3.78 -35.18 16.59
N GLY A 61 -4.15 -34.64 17.76
CA GLY A 61 -5.54 -34.47 18.16
C GLY A 61 -6.31 -33.56 17.20
N CYS A 62 -7.64 -33.58 17.27
CA CYS A 62 -8.52 -32.78 16.41
C CYS A 62 -8.14 -31.27 16.41
N GLN A 63 -7.68 -30.74 17.55
CA GLN A 63 -7.19 -29.36 17.65
C GLN A 63 -5.94 -29.11 16.81
N GLN A 64 -4.94 -30.00 16.82
CA GLN A 64 -3.73 -29.87 15.98
C GLN A 64 -4.08 -29.95 14.50
N ARG A 65 -5.04 -30.80 14.10
CA ARG A 65 -5.50 -30.84 12.70
C ARG A 65 -6.19 -29.54 12.29
N PHE A 66 -7.00 -28.96 13.18
CA PHE A 66 -7.62 -27.66 12.94
C PHE A 66 -6.59 -26.53 12.84
N PHE A 67 -5.59 -26.50 13.73
CA PHE A 67 -4.50 -25.53 13.65
C PHE A 67 -3.65 -25.70 12.39
N SER A 68 -3.35 -26.94 11.99
CA SER A 68 -2.65 -27.22 10.72
C SER A 68 -3.47 -26.77 9.51
N TRP A 69 -4.80 -26.91 9.54
CA TRP A 69 -5.66 -26.39 8.48
C TRP A 69 -5.71 -24.84 8.44
N ILE A 70 -5.78 -24.19 9.61
CA ILE A 70 -5.66 -22.73 9.72
C ILE A 70 -4.30 -22.29 9.21
N GLU A 71 -3.24 -22.99 9.60
CA GLU A 71 -1.87 -22.76 9.16
C GLU A 71 -1.81 -22.85 7.63
N LEU A 72 -2.22 -23.96 7.02
CA LEU A 72 -2.27 -24.12 5.57
C LEU A 72 -3.10 -23.03 4.86
N SER A 73 -4.19 -22.58 5.48
CA SER A 73 -5.06 -21.54 4.91
C SER A 73 -4.42 -20.14 5.02
N PHE A 74 -3.83 -19.79 6.16
CA PHE A 74 -3.17 -18.51 6.40
C PHE A 74 -1.82 -18.40 5.70
N PHE A 75 -1.05 -19.49 5.68
CA PHE A 75 0.22 -19.63 4.96
C PHE A 75 0.02 -19.93 3.48
N SER A 76 -1.22 -20.09 3.01
CA SER A 76 -1.50 -20.10 1.58
C SER A 76 -0.85 -18.86 0.96
N PRO A 77 -0.05 -19.01 -0.11
CA PRO A 77 0.60 -17.89 -0.77
C PRO A 77 -0.35 -16.78 -1.20
N ARG A 78 -1.65 -17.08 -1.31
CA ARG A 78 -2.71 -16.12 -1.61
C ARG A 78 -3.14 -15.33 -0.37
N VAL A 79 -3.33 -15.98 0.77
CA VAL A 79 -3.77 -15.33 2.02
C VAL A 79 -2.64 -14.48 2.62
N GLN A 80 -1.39 -14.97 2.61
CA GLN A 80 -0.26 -14.14 3.02
C GLN A 80 -0.07 -12.92 2.13
N ARG A 81 -0.29 -13.05 0.80
CA ARG A 81 -0.25 -11.91 -0.12
C ARG A 81 -1.28 -10.85 0.22
N ILE A 82 -2.49 -11.27 0.57
CA ILE A 82 -3.59 -10.40 1.01
C ILE A 82 -3.23 -9.70 2.33
N ILE A 83 -2.76 -10.47 3.32
CA ILE A 83 -2.48 -9.97 4.66
C ILE A 83 -1.30 -9.00 4.67
N THR A 84 -0.23 -9.33 3.95
CA THR A 84 1.00 -8.54 4.00
C THR A 84 1.02 -7.38 3.00
N LYS A 85 -0.05 -7.17 2.21
CA LYS A 85 -0.27 -6.00 1.33
C LYS A 85 0.98 -5.55 0.53
N GLY A 86 1.56 -6.45 -0.27
CA GLY A 86 2.48 -6.04 -1.35
C GLY A 86 3.94 -5.63 -1.04
N ARG A 87 4.44 -5.66 0.20
CA ARG A 87 5.89 -5.62 0.51
C ARG A 87 6.70 -6.54 -0.42
N SER A 88 7.84 -6.04 -0.91
CA SER A 88 8.74 -6.67 -1.88
C SER A 88 8.79 -8.20 -1.71
N GLY A 89 8.39 -8.93 -2.75
CA GLY A 89 8.34 -10.40 -2.72
C GLY A 89 9.68 -11.08 -2.44
N GLY A 90 10.79 -10.35 -2.22
CA GLY A 90 12.07 -10.95 -1.82
C GLY A 90 11.94 -11.73 -0.52
N GLN A 91 11.50 -11.08 0.55
CA GLN A 91 11.36 -11.69 1.89
C GLN A 91 10.24 -12.75 1.98
N ARG A 92 9.27 -12.72 1.06
CA ARG A 92 8.09 -13.62 1.04
C ARG A 92 8.33 -14.94 0.32
N ASP A 93 9.04 -14.90 -0.81
CA ASP A 93 9.40 -16.12 -1.55
C ASP A 93 10.40 -16.96 -0.73
N LEU A 94 11.21 -16.30 0.11
CA LEU A 94 12.06 -16.92 1.13
C LEU A 94 11.24 -17.68 2.18
N ARG A 95 10.19 -17.03 2.73
CA ARG A 95 9.24 -17.64 3.68
C ARG A 95 8.59 -18.93 3.14
N ARG A 96 8.32 -18.96 1.83
CA ARG A 96 7.73 -20.11 1.13
C ARG A 96 8.66 -21.32 1.09
N GLN A 97 9.96 -21.10 0.89
CA GLN A 97 10.93 -22.18 0.77
C GLN A 97 11.59 -22.54 2.09
N SER A 98 11.67 -21.66 3.09
CA SER A 98 12.06 -22.09 4.45
C SER A 98 11.03 -23.07 5.02
N LEU A 99 9.74 -22.83 4.80
CA LEU A 99 8.67 -23.77 5.13
C LEU A 99 8.75 -25.05 4.29
N GLY A 100 9.01 -24.92 2.97
CA GLY A 100 9.22 -26.08 2.10
C GLY A 100 10.42 -26.94 2.53
N ARG A 101 11.54 -26.31 2.89
CA ARG A 101 12.79 -26.94 3.32
C ARG A 101 12.67 -27.53 4.72
N GLN A 102 11.99 -26.87 5.66
CA GLN A 102 11.66 -27.47 6.97
C GLN A 102 10.69 -28.65 6.83
N GLN A 103 9.69 -28.57 5.96
CA GLN A 103 8.77 -29.68 5.73
C GLN A 103 9.49 -30.84 5.03
N MET A 104 10.45 -30.55 4.14
CA MET A 104 11.35 -31.54 3.57
C MET A 104 12.27 -32.12 4.64
N ASP A 105 12.90 -31.32 5.50
CA ASP A 105 13.76 -31.80 6.59
C ASP A 105 12.99 -32.68 7.59
N LEU A 106 11.72 -32.36 7.89
CA LEU A 106 10.85 -33.18 8.73
C LEU A 106 10.43 -34.51 8.07
N THR A 107 10.30 -34.55 6.74
CA THR A 107 9.98 -35.79 6.00
C THR A 107 11.23 -36.60 5.67
N VAL A 108 12.38 -35.95 5.48
CA VAL A 108 13.69 -36.57 5.21
C VAL A 108 14.35 -37.07 6.49
N ALA A 109 14.02 -36.52 7.67
CA ALA A 109 14.45 -37.08 8.96
C ALA A 109 13.98 -38.54 9.18
N SER A 110 13.00 -39.04 8.42
CA SER A 110 12.59 -40.44 8.41
C SER A 110 13.29 -41.35 7.38
N GLU A 111 14.11 -40.80 6.47
CA GLU A 111 14.86 -41.59 5.47
C GLU A 111 16.36 -41.23 5.44
N PRO A 112 17.26 -42.04 6.05
CA PRO A 112 18.67 -41.71 6.21
C PRO A 112 19.53 -41.75 4.92
N SER A 113 18.93 -41.82 3.73
CA SER A 113 19.67 -42.05 2.47
C SER A 113 19.59 -40.94 1.41
N ILE A 114 18.80 -39.86 1.64
CA ILE A 114 18.69 -38.74 0.70
C ILE A 114 19.10 -37.43 1.40
N ARG A 115 20.36 -37.35 1.84
CA ARG A 115 21.01 -36.05 1.99
C ARG A 115 21.44 -35.60 0.61
N GLU A 116 20.54 -34.94 -0.11
CA GLU A 116 20.93 -34.16 -1.30
C GLU A 116 22.11 -33.29 -0.89
N ALA A 117 23.24 -33.46 -1.56
CA ALA A 117 24.38 -32.58 -1.41
C ALA A 117 23.86 -31.16 -1.66
N ALA A 118 23.84 -30.33 -0.60
CA ALA A 118 23.53 -28.93 -0.77
C ALA A 118 24.54 -28.39 -1.78
N GLU A 119 24.07 -28.14 -3.00
CA GLU A 119 24.89 -27.63 -4.08
C GLU A 119 25.50 -26.32 -3.58
N GLU A 120 26.81 -26.32 -3.34
CA GLU A 120 27.53 -25.11 -2.96
C GLU A 120 27.40 -24.14 -4.13
N VAL A 121 26.54 -23.14 -3.96
CA VAL A 121 26.34 -22.11 -4.96
C VAL A 121 27.60 -21.25 -5.01
N ASP A 122 28.31 -21.27 -6.13
CA ASP A 122 29.42 -20.34 -6.37
C ASP A 122 28.86 -18.91 -6.47
N VAL A 123 28.92 -18.18 -5.35
CA VAL A 123 28.41 -16.82 -5.24
C VAL A 123 29.19 -15.86 -6.15
N GLU A 124 30.47 -16.08 -6.35
CA GLU A 124 31.30 -15.24 -7.23
C GLU A 124 30.89 -15.42 -8.70
N GLU A 125 30.62 -16.66 -9.12
CA GLU A 125 30.07 -16.96 -10.45
C GLU A 125 28.71 -16.29 -10.64
N VAL A 126 27.81 -16.43 -9.66
CA VAL A 126 26.48 -15.81 -9.69
C VAL A 126 26.57 -14.29 -9.81
N LEU A 127 27.42 -13.63 -9.00
CA LEU A 127 27.58 -12.17 -9.01
C LEU A 127 28.30 -11.64 -10.26
N SER A 128 29.26 -12.41 -10.81
CA SER A 128 29.99 -12.03 -12.02
C SER A 128 29.16 -12.22 -13.29
N GLY A 129 28.23 -13.20 -13.29
CA GLY A 129 27.30 -13.44 -14.40
C GLY A 129 26.10 -12.48 -14.47
N MET A 130 25.88 -11.65 -13.44
CA MET A 130 24.78 -10.67 -13.44
C MET A 130 24.98 -9.58 -14.49
N ARG A 131 23.87 -9.18 -15.13
CA ARG A 131 23.88 -8.05 -16.06
C ARG A 131 23.67 -6.75 -15.30
N THR A 132 24.44 -5.73 -15.65
CA THR A 132 24.20 -4.37 -15.15
C THR A 132 22.96 -3.78 -15.80
N SER A 133 22.23 -2.94 -15.05
CA SER A 133 21.14 -2.12 -15.57
C SER A 133 21.67 -0.92 -16.36
N ASP A 134 20.76 -0.10 -16.87
CA ASP A 134 21.05 1.17 -17.55
C ASP A 134 21.29 2.34 -16.58
N THR A 135 21.15 2.10 -15.27
CA THR A 135 21.15 3.11 -14.22
C THR A 135 22.21 2.79 -13.16
N ALA A 136 22.88 3.82 -12.65
CA ALA A 136 23.75 3.74 -11.47
C ALA A 136 23.61 5.04 -10.66
N PHE A 137 23.79 4.95 -9.35
CA PHE A 137 23.74 6.08 -8.44
C PHE A 137 25.16 6.50 -8.07
N VAL A 138 25.51 7.75 -8.33
CA VAL A 138 26.80 8.34 -7.93
C VAL A 138 26.57 9.19 -6.69
N ILE A 139 27.31 8.89 -5.63
CA ILE A 139 27.16 9.53 -4.33
C ILE A 139 28.32 10.51 -4.16
N PHE A 140 28.00 11.75 -3.82
CA PHE A 140 28.95 12.84 -3.62
C PHE A 140 29.03 13.22 -2.15
N GLU A 141 30.13 13.86 -1.75
CA GLU A 141 30.34 14.27 -0.36
C GLU A 141 29.37 15.37 0.07
N THR A 142 28.96 16.26 -0.85
CA THR A 142 27.99 17.32 -0.56
C THR A 142 27.00 17.49 -1.70
N GLN A 143 25.83 18.08 -1.38
CA GLN A 143 24.84 18.44 -2.39
C GLN A 143 25.39 19.39 -3.45
N ALA A 144 26.19 20.39 -3.04
CA ALA A 144 26.78 21.37 -3.95
C ALA A 144 27.70 20.71 -5.00
N GLU A 145 28.47 19.70 -4.61
CA GLU A 145 29.33 18.96 -5.53
C GLU A 145 28.53 18.09 -6.51
N ARG A 146 27.45 17.46 -6.04
CA ARG A 146 26.50 16.73 -6.89
C ARG A 146 25.86 17.66 -7.92
N ASP A 147 25.41 18.82 -7.49
CA ASP A 147 24.76 19.80 -8.37
C ASP A 147 25.77 20.37 -9.39
N ALA A 148 26.99 20.68 -8.97
CA ALA A 148 28.08 21.10 -9.85
C ALA A 148 28.44 20.02 -10.89
N ALA A 149 28.47 18.75 -10.50
CA ALA A 149 28.74 17.64 -11.42
C ALA A 149 27.60 17.44 -12.43
N VAL A 150 26.34 17.54 -11.99
CA VAL A 150 25.17 17.47 -12.88
C VAL A 150 25.20 18.64 -13.88
N LEU A 151 25.48 19.86 -13.43
CA LEU A 151 25.59 21.04 -14.28
C LEU A 151 26.72 20.90 -15.30
N ALA A 152 27.92 20.51 -14.86
CA ALA A 152 29.08 20.34 -15.74
C ALA A 152 28.84 19.29 -16.84
N VAL A 153 28.13 18.21 -16.53
CA VAL A 153 27.79 17.15 -17.50
C VAL A 153 26.65 17.59 -18.42
N ALA A 154 25.71 18.40 -17.93
CA ALA A 154 24.60 18.93 -18.73
C ALA A 154 25.03 20.05 -19.70
N GLU A 155 26.02 20.86 -19.31
CA GLU A 155 26.64 21.88 -20.17
C GLU A 155 27.55 21.27 -21.26
N GLY A 156 28.10 20.08 -21.00
CA GLY A 156 28.83 19.29 -22.00
C GLY A 156 27.94 18.35 -22.82
N ASP A 157 28.52 17.62 -23.77
CA ASP A 157 27.85 16.56 -24.54
C ASP A 157 27.65 15.24 -23.73
N GLY A 158 27.58 15.34 -22.39
CA GLY A 158 27.59 14.19 -21.49
C GLY A 158 28.99 13.62 -21.21
N LEU A 159 29.05 12.51 -20.45
CA LEU A 159 30.31 11.83 -20.13
C LEU A 159 30.51 10.63 -21.06
N THR A 160 31.48 10.69 -21.97
CA THR A 160 31.80 9.56 -22.86
C THR A 160 32.54 8.46 -22.11
N TRP A 161 31.93 7.28 -21.99
CA TRP A 161 32.53 6.10 -21.39
C TRP A 161 32.37 4.90 -22.32
N ARG A 162 33.50 4.33 -22.78
CA ARG A 162 33.54 3.17 -23.69
C ARG A 162 32.66 3.33 -24.95
N GLY A 163 32.62 4.54 -25.52
CA GLY A 163 31.81 4.85 -26.71
C GLY A 163 30.32 5.13 -26.43
N CYS A 164 29.88 5.01 -25.17
CA CYS A 164 28.54 5.41 -24.74
C CYS A 164 28.57 6.80 -24.10
N VAL A 165 27.51 7.58 -24.27
CA VAL A 165 27.34 8.88 -23.60
C VAL A 165 26.52 8.67 -22.33
N LEU A 166 27.13 8.86 -21.17
CA LEU A 166 26.47 8.81 -19.87
C LEU A 166 25.87 10.19 -19.56
N ARG A 167 24.66 10.19 -19.00
CA ARG A 167 23.98 11.40 -18.53
C ARG A 167 23.89 11.38 -17.02
N LEU A 168 24.14 12.52 -16.40
CA LEU A 168 23.94 12.72 -14.97
C LEU A 168 22.66 13.52 -14.75
N LYS A 169 21.79 13.04 -13.87
CA LYS A 169 20.61 13.74 -13.36
C LYS A 169 20.65 13.66 -11.84
N ALA A 170 20.24 14.72 -11.15
CA ALA A 170 19.95 14.63 -9.73
C ALA A 170 18.88 13.55 -9.50
N ALA A 171 19.16 12.61 -8.60
CA ALA A 171 18.23 11.56 -8.24
C ALA A 171 17.03 12.16 -7.49
N ASP A 172 15.83 11.78 -7.91
CA ASP A 172 14.53 12.12 -7.34
C ASP A 172 13.98 10.98 -6.45
N VAL A 173 14.89 10.14 -5.95
CA VAL A 173 14.58 8.91 -5.24
C VAL A 173 15.50 8.72 -4.06
N GLU A 174 14.96 8.18 -2.97
CA GLU A 174 15.71 7.79 -1.78
C GLU A 174 16.06 6.29 -1.83
N PRO A 175 17.14 5.83 -1.17
CA PRO A 175 17.57 4.42 -1.23
C PRO A 175 16.50 3.44 -0.73
N ASN A 176 15.70 3.83 0.26
CA ASN A 176 14.56 3.05 0.78
C ASN A 176 13.36 3.00 -0.17
N SER A 177 13.21 4.01 -1.03
CA SER A 177 12.12 4.07 -2.00
C SER A 177 12.41 3.22 -3.25
N LEU A 178 13.65 2.77 -3.44
CA LEU A 178 14.05 1.98 -4.59
C LEU A 178 13.71 0.51 -4.41
N LEU A 179 13.02 -0.04 -5.41
CA LEU A 179 12.75 -1.46 -5.56
C LEU A 179 13.89 -2.08 -6.37
N TRP A 180 15.02 -2.35 -5.71
CA TRP A 180 16.26 -2.85 -6.33
C TRP A 180 16.03 -4.09 -7.22
N GLN A 181 15.16 -5.00 -6.81
CA GLN A 181 14.78 -6.19 -7.60
C GLN A 181 14.05 -5.89 -8.92
N ASN A 182 13.59 -4.64 -9.12
CA ASN A 182 12.93 -4.18 -10.33
C ASN A 182 13.84 -3.30 -11.18
N CYS A 183 15.12 -3.14 -10.82
CA CYS A 183 16.10 -2.40 -11.61
C CYS A 183 16.61 -3.22 -12.81
N GLU A 184 15.71 -3.88 -13.53
CA GLU A 184 16.00 -4.64 -14.76
C GLU A 184 16.24 -3.71 -15.96
N TYR A 185 16.91 -4.24 -16.99
CA TYR A 185 17.12 -3.52 -18.25
C TYR A 185 15.78 -3.17 -18.90
N PRO A 186 15.53 -1.90 -19.26
CA PRO A 186 14.22 -1.47 -19.71
C PRO A 186 13.91 -2.04 -21.09
N ASN A 187 12.96 -2.97 -21.13
CA ASN A 187 12.38 -3.44 -22.39
C ASN A 187 11.01 -2.76 -22.58
N PHE A 188 10.96 -1.71 -23.41
CA PHE A 188 9.73 -0.94 -23.64
C PHE A 188 8.55 -1.84 -24.05
N CYS A 189 8.76 -2.75 -25.01
CA CYS A 189 7.73 -3.69 -25.44
C CYS A 189 7.22 -4.58 -24.29
N ARG A 190 8.11 -5.01 -23.39
CA ARG A 190 7.74 -5.81 -22.21
C ARG A 190 6.94 -4.99 -21.21
N LYS A 191 7.28 -3.71 -21.01
CA LYS A 191 6.54 -2.78 -20.15
C LYS A 191 5.14 -2.52 -20.68
N VAL A 192 5.01 -2.27 -21.99
CA VAL A 192 3.70 -2.11 -22.66
C VAL A 192 2.89 -3.40 -22.53
N TYR A 193 3.47 -4.56 -22.83
CA TYR A 193 2.81 -5.85 -22.66
C TYR A 193 2.30 -6.07 -21.24
N ARG A 194 3.14 -5.85 -20.22
CA ARG A 194 2.72 -5.99 -18.81
C ARG A 194 1.60 -5.01 -18.46
N THR A 195 1.63 -3.80 -18.99
CA THR A 195 0.57 -2.80 -18.81
C THR A 195 -0.74 -3.28 -19.42
N CYS A 196 -0.73 -3.73 -20.67
CA CYS A 196 -1.92 -4.28 -21.33
C CYS A 196 -2.49 -5.50 -20.59
N VAL A 197 -1.63 -6.43 -20.15
CA VAL A 197 -2.05 -7.59 -19.36
C VAL A 197 -2.63 -7.18 -18.01
N GLY A 198 -2.00 -6.22 -17.32
CA GLY A 198 -2.49 -5.68 -16.05
C GLY A 198 -3.86 -5.02 -16.20
N THR A 199 -4.04 -4.15 -17.20
CA THR A 199 -5.34 -3.54 -17.50
C THR A 199 -6.40 -4.60 -17.87
N GLY A 200 -6.04 -5.57 -18.71
CA GLY A 200 -6.94 -6.67 -19.07
C GLY A 200 -7.36 -7.51 -17.86
N ALA A 201 -6.43 -7.79 -16.94
CA ALA A 201 -6.71 -8.51 -15.70
C ALA A 201 -7.65 -7.71 -14.78
N LEU A 202 -7.49 -6.39 -14.68
CA LEU A 202 -8.40 -5.52 -13.92
C LEU A 202 -9.82 -5.57 -14.49
N LEU A 203 -9.96 -5.38 -15.81
CA LEU A 203 -11.26 -5.41 -16.49
C LEU A 203 -11.92 -6.79 -16.33
N MET A 204 -11.15 -7.87 -16.45
CA MET A 204 -11.65 -9.22 -16.22
C MET A 204 -12.12 -9.41 -14.77
N ALA A 205 -11.35 -8.94 -13.79
CA ALA A 205 -11.74 -9.02 -12.38
C ALA A 205 -13.04 -8.25 -12.10
N MET A 206 -13.20 -7.06 -12.69
CA MET A 206 -14.44 -6.30 -12.61
C MET A 206 -15.62 -7.02 -13.29
N LEU A 207 -15.42 -7.60 -14.49
CA LEU A 207 -16.46 -8.36 -15.18
C LEU A 207 -16.89 -9.60 -14.39
N VAL A 208 -15.93 -10.32 -13.81
CA VAL A 208 -16.20 -11.47 -12.92
C VAL A 208 -16.96 -11.00 -11.69
N TRP A 209 -16.55 -9.88 -11.08
CA TRP A 209 -17.23 -9.31 -9.92
C TRP A 209 -18.71 -8.99 -10.23
N VAL A 210 -18.92 -8.27 -11.33
CA VAL A 210 -20.26 -7.91 -11.81
C VAL A 210 -21.10 -9.15 -12.13
N GLY A 211 -20.55 -10.12 -12.85
CA GLY A 211 -21.28 -11.32 -13.25
C GLY A 211 -21.59 -12.27 -12.09
N ALA A 212 -20.64 -12.47 -11.17
CA ALA A 212 -20.73 -13.50 -10.14
C ALA A 212 -21.41 -13.03 -8.84
N PHE A 213 -21.29 -11.75 -8.49
CA PHE A 213 -21.83 -11.21 -7.24
C PHE A 213 -22.92 -10.19 -7.49
N TYR A 214 -22.67 -9.25 -8.41
CA TYR A 214 -23.55 -8.11 -8.58
C TYR A 214 -24.84 -8.44 -9.33
N LEU A 215 -24.73 -9.14 -10.46
CA LEU A 215 -25.87 -9.52 -11.29
C LEU A 215 -26.86 -10.44 -10.54
N PRO A 216 -26.42 -11.47 -9.77
CA PRO A 216 -27.33 -12.25 -8.93
C PRO A 216 -28.08 -11.40 -7.91
N TYR A 217 -27.41 -10.46 -7.25
CA TYR A 217 -28.05 -9.52 -6.33
C TYR A 217 -29.09 -8.65 -7.05
N ALA A 218 -28.75 -8.11 -8.23
CA ALA A 218 -29.67 -7.28 -9.01
C ALA A 218 -30.92 -8.07 -9.45
N ILE A 219 -30.74 -9.33 -9.91
CA ILE A 219 -31.85 -10.21 -10.26
C ILE A 219 -32.72 -10.50 -9.03
N TYR A 220 -32.10 -10.81 -7.90
CA TYR A 220 -32.79 -11.02 -6.63
C TYR A 220 -33.62 -9.80 -6.22
N ALA A 221 -33.03 -8.60 -6.25
CA ALA A 221 -33.70 -7.35 -5.93
C ALA A 221 -34.90 -7.09 -6.85
N VAL A 222 -34.72 -7.22 -8.18
CA VAL A 222 -35.80 -7.00 -9.16
C VAL A 222 -36.90 -8.07 -9.07
N SER A 223 -36.59 -9.28 -8.57
CA SER A 223 -37.57 -10.38 -8.48
C SER A 223 -38.62 -10.20 -7.37
N PHE A 224 -38.44 -9.25 -6.45
CA PHE A 224 -39.43 -8.97 -5.42
C PHE A 224 -40.73 -8.44 -6.01
N ASN A 225 -41.85 -8.97 -5.54
CA ASN A 225 -43.16 -8.55 -6.00
C ASN A 225 -43.58 -7.27 -5.26
N TYR A 226 -43.12 -6.13 -5.75
CA TYR A 226 -43.38 -4.79 -5.19
C TYR A 226 -44.87 -4.39 -5.19
N LYS A 227 -45.75 -5.16 -5.84
CA LYS A 227 -47.20 -4.90 -5.93
C LYS A 227 -47.92 -4.84 -4.58
N TYR A 228 -47.37 -5.45 -3.54
CA TYR A 228 -47.96 -5.50 -2.20
C TYR A 228 -47.27 -4.60 -1.18
N GLY A 229 -46.37 -3.71 -1.61
CA GLY A 229 -45.61 -2.84 -0.71
C GLY A 229 -44.66 -3.61 0.22
N MET A 230 -44.25 -4.82 -0.17
CA MET A 230 -43.18 -5.53 0.53
C MET A 230 -41.86 -4.87 0.16
N GLU A 231 -41.36 -4.02 1.04
CA GLU A 231 -40.00 -3.48 0.95
C GLU A 231 -38.99 -4.56 1.32
N PRO A 232 -37.82 -4.57 0.67
CA PRO A 232 -36.80 -5.54 0.98
C PRO A 232 -36.28 -5.28 2.41
N HIS A 233 -36.43 -6.27 3.29
CA HIS A 233 -36.06 -6.17 4.71
C HIS A 233 -34.63 -5.65 4.92
N PHE A 234 -34.33 -5.11 6.10
CA PHE A 234 -32.99 -4.73 6.60
C PHE A 234 -31.85 -5.68 6.18
N LEU A 235 -32.12 -6.99 6.09
CA LEU A 235 -31.16 -8.00 5.65
C LEU A 235 -30.66 -7.77 4.20
N SER A 236 -31.50 -7.29 3.30
CA SER A 236 -31.13 -7.01 1.90
C SER A 236 -30.15 -5.83 1.78
N SER A 237 -30.38 -4.75 2.54
CA SER A 237 -29.47 -3.59 2.65
C SER A 237 -28.16 -4.02 3.32
N LEU A 238 -28.22 -4.84 4.37
CA LEU A 238 -27.02 -5.39 5.00
C LEU A 238 -26.19 -6.26 4.03
N LEU A 239 -26.84 -7.17 3.29
CA LEU A 239 -26.18 -8.01 2.30
C LEU A 239 -25.54 -7.18 1.18
N PHE A 240 -26.25 -6.16 0.69
CA PHE A 240 -25.71 -5.23 -0.30
C PHE A 240 -24.46 -4.51 0.24
N SER A 241 -24.55 -3.97 1.45
CA SER A 241 -23.44 -3.30 2.12
C SER A 241 -22.22 -4.21 2.27
N MET A 242 -22.44 -5.47 2.67
CA MET A 242 -21.37 -6.47 2.78
C MET A 242 -20.76 -6.84 1.42
N ILE A 243 -21.57 -6.93 0.36
CA ILE A 243 -21.08 -7.15 -1.01
C ILE A 243 -20.18 -5.98 -1.43
N VAL A 244 -20.60 -4.74 -1.19
CA VAL A 244 -19.80 -3.55 -1.53
C VAL A 244 -18.47 -3.53 -0.76
N VAL A 245 -18.50 -3.75 0.55
CA VAL A 245 -17.28 -3.82 1.39
C VAL A 245 -16.34 -4.93 0.91
N ALA A 246 -16.88 -6.12 0.64
CA ALA A 246 -16.10 -7.25 0.13
C ALA A 246 -15.51 -6.95 -1.26
N GLY A 247 -16.28 -6.30 -2.13
CA GLY A 247 -15.84 -5.91 -3.48
C GLY A 247 -14.69 -4.94 -3.45
N ASN A 248 -14.78 -3.90 -2.63
CA ASN A 248 -13.70 -2.94 -2.44
C ASN A 248 -12.44 -3.62 -1.89
N ALA A 249 -12.59 -4.52 -0.90
CA ALA A 249 -11.47 -5.29 -0.36
C ALA A 249 -10.81 -6.22 -1.39
N VAL A 250 -11.59 -6.86 -2.27
CA VAL A 250 -11.04 -7.69 -3.37
C VAL A 250 -10.33 -6.81 -4.40
N MET A 251 -10.93 -5.68 -4.80
CA MET A 251 -10.32 -4.76 -5.76
C MET A 251 -9.01 -4.17 -5.23
N TYR A 252 -8.93 -3.87 -3.94
CA TYR A 252 -7.70 -3.46 -3.27
C TYR A 252 -6.56 -4.47 -3.52
N VAL A 253 -6.82 -5.76 -3.29
CA VAL A 253 -5.83 -6.83 -3.50
C VAL A 253 -5.46 -6.95 -4.98
N VAL A 254 -6.46 -6.98 -5.87
CA VAL A 254 -6.24 -7.13 -7.32
C VAL A 254 -5.39 -5.98 -7.86
N CYS A 255 -5.71 -4.74 -7.51
CA CYS A 255 -4.96 -3.56 -7.96
C CYS A 255 -3.53 -3.57 -7.42
N GLY A 256 -3.32 -3.99 -6.16
CA GLY A 256 -1.99 -4.12 -5.58
C GLY A 256 -1.12 -5.16 -6.30
N GLU A 257 -1.69 -6.30 -6.66
CA GLU A 257 -0.99 -7.34 -7.42
C GLU A 257 -0.65 -6.87 -8.84
N ILE A 258 -1.56 -6.12 -9.49
CA ILE A 258 -1.30 -5.53 -10.81
C ILE A 258 -0.17 -4.51 -10.72
N ALA A 259 -0.19 -3.60 -9.74
CA ALA A 259 0.88 -2.61 -9.55
C ALA A 259 2.24 -3.28 -9.32
N ASN A 260 2.28 -4.40 -8.58
CA ASN A 260 3.49 -5.21 -8.40
C ASN A 260 3.95 -5.90 -9.69
N TYR A 261 3.01 -6.38 -10.50
CA TYR A 261 3.28 -7.02 -11.79
C TYR A 261 3.91 -6.06 -12.81
N LEU A 262 3.60 -4.76 -12.72
CA LEU A 262 4.17 -3.72 -13.60
C LEU A 262 5.65 -3.42 -13.32
N LYS A 263 6.19 -3.87 -12.18
CA LYS A 263 7.63 -3.79 -11.83
C LYS A 263 8.19 -2.36 -11.88
N PHE A 264 7.51 -1.42 -11.21
CA PHE A 264 8.04 -0.07 -11.02
C PHE A 264 9.38 -0.10 -10.26
N ARG A 265 10.30 0.81 -10.61
CA ARG A 265 11.61 0.94 -9.95
C ARG A 265 11.54 1.60 -8.59
N THR A 266 10.51 2.40 -8.35
CA THR A 266 10.31 3.15 -7.10
C THR A 266 9.00 2.74 -6.44
N VAL A 267 8.95 2.77 -5.10
CA VAL A 267 7.73 2.58 -4.32
C VAL A 267 6.70 3.65 -4.67
N ASP A 268 7.09 4.92 -4.79
CA ASP A 268 6.15 6.02 -5.07
C ASP A 268 5.38 5.82 -6.39
N SER A 269 6.08 5.54 -7.49
CA SER A 269 5.43 5.21 -8.77
C SER A 269 4.50 3.99 -8.70
N ARG A 270 4.86 2.98 -7.89
CA ARG A 270 4.01 1.80 -7.66
C ARG A 270 2.73 2.20 -6.94
N GLU A 271 2.85 3.00 -5.88
CA GLU A 271 1.73 3.48 -5.07
C GLU A 271 0.81 4.43 -5.88
N VAL A 272 1.37 5.31 -6.72
CA VAL A 272 0.59 6.14 -7.67
C VAL A 272 -0.26 5.26 -8.58
N CYS A 273 0.37 4.28 -9.23
CA CYS A 273 -0.34 3.36 -10.12
C CYS A 273 -1.42 2.57 -9.37
N TYR A 274 -1.08 2.07 -8.20
CA TYR A 274 -1.99 1.34 -7.34
C TYR A 274 -3.22 2.18 -6.94
N MET A 275 -3.00 3.41 -6.46
CA MET A 275 -4.05 4.37 -6.12
C MET A 275 -4.97 4.65 -7.32
N MET A 276 -4.40 4.97 -8.50
CA MET A 276 -5.19 5.27 -9.69
C MET A 276 -6.04 4.07 -10.15
N LEU A 277 -5.47 2.86 -10.18
CA LEU A 277 -6.19 1.65 -10.57
C LEU A 277 -7.33 1.34 -9.59
N TYR A 278 -7.05 1.45 -8.29
CA TYR A 278 -8.03 1.22 -7.24
C TYR A 278 -9.20 2.21 -7.31
N THR A 279 -8.92 3.51 -7.38
CA THR A 279 -9.98 4.52 -7.50
C THR A 279 -10.77 4.36 -8.78
N PHE A 280 -10.11 4.06 -9.90
CA PHE A 280 -10.81 3.77 -11.15
C PHE A 280 -11.77 2.58 -11.00
N ALA A 281 -11.32 1.48 -10.41
CA ALA A 281 -12.14 0.29 -10.18
C ALA A 281 -13.35 0.61 -9.29
N CYS A 282 -13.14 1.32 -8.17
CA CYS A 282 -14.21 1.71 -7.27
C CYS A 282 -15.20 2.70 -7.90
N VAL A 283 -14.73 3.70 -8.66
CA VAL A 283 -15.62 4.62 -9.38
C VAL A 283 -16.45 3.87 -10.42
N MET A 284 -15.84 2.94 -11.17
CA MET A 284 -16.59 2.11 -12.11
C MET A 284 -17.62 1.22 -11.42
N ASN A 285 -17.29 0.64 -10.26
CA ASN A 285 -18.24 -0.11 -9.45
C ASN A 285 -19.41 0.79 -9.01
N VAL A 286 -19.13 1.97 -8.46
CA VAL A 286 -20.16 2.95 -8.08
C VAL A 286 -21.05 3.33 -9.25
N LEU A 287 -20.50 3.53 -10.45
CA LEU A 287 -21.28 3.86 -11.64
C LEU A 287 -22.23 2.71 -12.02
N LEU A 288 -21.75 1.46 -11.98
CA LEU A 288 -22.59 0.29 -12.21
C LEU A 288 -23.66 0.16 -11.11
N ASP A 289 -23.31 0.48 -9.87
CA ASP A 289 -24.23 0.47 -8.75
C ASP A 289 -25.36 1.47 -8.95
N LEU A 290 -25.04 2.70 -9.33
CA LEU A 290 -26.03 3.72 -9.66
C LEU A 290 -26.96 3.32 -10.81
N VAL A 291 -26.43 2.63 -11.83
CA VAL A 291 -27.24 2.12 -12.96
C VAL A 291 -28.23 1.05 -12.49
N VAL A 292 -27.79 0.12 -11.64
CA VAL A 292 -28.68 -0.92 -11.11
C VAL A 292 -29.68 -0.34 -10.12
N THR A 293 -29.26 0.53 -9.22
CA THR A 293 -30.18 1.26 -8.31
C THR A 293 -31.25 2.00 -9.11
N TYR A 294 -30.90 2.64 -10.23
CA TYR A 294 -31.87 3.22 -11.14
C TYR A 294 -32.87 2.21 -11.69
N ARG A 295 -32.42 1.03 -12.14
CA ARG A 295 -33.29 -0.02 -12.69
C ARG A 295 -34.20 -0.64 -11.64
N VAL A 296 -33.68 -0.87 -10.43
CA VAL A 296 -34.44 -1.38 -9.29
C VAL A 296 -35.49 -0.37 -8.86
N ALA A 297 -35.10 0.90 -8.65
CA ALA A 297 -36.02 1.97 -8.29
C ALA A 297 -37.12 2.12 -9.34
N TYR A 298 -36.78 2.13 -10.63
CA TYR A 298 -37.79 2.20 -11.69
C TYR A 298 -38.78 1.03 -11.64
N SER A 299 -38.28 -0.20 -11.47
CA SER A 299 -39.13 -1.40 -11.41
C SER A 299 -40.06 -1.37 -10.19
N MET A 300 -39.56 -0.90 -9.06
CA MET A 300 -40.33 -0.72 -7.82
C MET A 300 -41.44 0.34 -8.01
N MET A 301 -41.11 1.52 -8.55
CA MET A 301 -42.08 2.59 -8.77
C MET A 301 -43.18 2.23 -9.77
N VAL A 302 -42.83 1.51 -10.84
CA VAL A 302 -43.81 0.96 -11.79
C VAL A 302 -44.69 -0.09 -11.11
N GLY A 303 -44.11 -0.98 -10.29
CA GLY A 303 -44.84 -1.99 -9.53
C GLY A 303 -45.87 -1.41 -8.56
N MET A 304 -45.59 -0.23 -8.00
CA MET A 304 -46.49 0.52 -7.11
C MET A 304 -47.50 1.41 -7.85
N ASN A 305 -47.53 1.39 -9.18
CA ASN A 305 -48.37 2.28 -10.01
C ASN A 305 -48.20 3.78 -9.67
N LEU A 306 -46.97 4.23 -9.41
CA LEU A 306 -46.73 5.64 -9.17
C LEU A 306 -46.94 6.47 -10.44
N HIS A 307 -47.54 7.63 -10.25
CA HIS A 307 -47.78 8.61 -11.30
C HIS A 307 -46.82 9.79 -11.17
N THR A 308 -46.50 10.38 -12.30
CA THR A 308 -45.80 11.66 -12.43
C THR A 308 -46.65 12.81 -11.86
N TYR A 309 -46.06 14.00 -11.71
CA TYR A 309 -46.76 15.17 -11.19
C TYR A 309 -47.94 15.63 -12.09
N ASP A 310 -47.89 15.31 -13.39
CA ASP A 310 -48.95 15.54 -14.37
C ASP A 310 -49.97 14.38 -14.44
N GLY A 311 -49.86 13.38 -13.55
CA GLY A 311 -50.80 12.29 -13.46
C GLY A 311 -50.61 11.18 -14.49
N LYS A 312 -49.50 11.17 -15.26
CA LYS A 312 -49.18 10.05 -16.16
C LYS A 312 -48.52 8.91 -15.39
N PRO A 313 -48.91 7.64 -15.59
CA PRO A 313 -48.21 6.50 -15.03
C PRO A 313 -46.73 6.50 -15.40
N LEU A 314 -45.83 6.21 -14.45
CA LEU A 314 -44.38 6.22 -14.70
C LEU A 314 -43.96 5.24 -15.81
N ALA A 315 -44.73 4.16 -16.00
CA ALA A 315 -44.52 3.18 -17.07
C ALA A 315 -44.68 3.77 -18.48
N GLU A 316 -45.47 4.83 -18.63
CA GLU A 316 -45.74 5.50 -19.92
C GLU A 316 -44.68 6.54 -20.27
N VAL A 317 -43.85 6.96 -19.32
CA VAL A 317 -42.74 7.87 -19.59
C VAL A 317 -41.66 7.11 -20.32
N HIS A 318 -41.29 7.49 -21.55
CA HIS A 318 -40.34 6.71 -22.36
C HIS A 318 -38.89 7.18 -22.26
N THR A 319 -38.65 8.47 -22.02
CA THR A 319 -37.28 9.02 -22.00
C THR A 319 -36.63 8.88 -20.62
N PHE A 320 -35.34 8.53 -20.60
CA PHE A 320 -34.56 8.43 -19.36
C PHE A 320 -34.62 9.73 -18.55
N MET A 321 -34.45 10.88 -19.22
CA MET A 321 -34.38 12.18 -18.55
C MET A 321 -35.71 12.59 -17.92
N GLU A 322 -36.85 12.33 -18.57
CA GLU A 322 -38.15 12.59 -17.95
C GLU A 322 -38.37 11.70 -16.73
N ARG A 323 -38.08 10.39 -16.84
CA ARG A 323 -38.14 9.46 -15.69
C ARG A 323 -37.24 9.92 -14.56
N PHE A 324 -35.98 10.24 -14.87
CA PHE A 324 -34.99 10.69 -13.90
C PHE A 324 -35.35 12.02 -13.23
N LYS A 325 -36.11 12.90 -13.90
CA LYS A 325 -36.58 14.16 -13.31
C LYS A 325 -37.79 13.99 -12.39
N THR A 326 -38.46 12.84 -12.39
CA THR A 326 -39.59 12.61 -11.48
C THR A 326 -39.13 12.60 -10.04
N TYR A 327 -39.88 13.26 -9.15
CA TYR A 327 -39.54 13.37 -7.74
C TYR A 327 -39.38 11.99 -7.07
N ALA A 328 -40.26 11.03 -7.38
CA ALA A 328 -40.19 9.68 -6.84
C ALA A 328 -38.87 8.98 -7.19
N MET A 329 -38.47 8.99 -8.46
CA MET A 329 -37.18 8.41 -8.87
C MET A 329 -36.00 9.11 -8.21
N GLN A 330 -36.02 10.44 -8.17
CA GLN A 330 -34.95 11.24 -7.59
C GLN A 330 -34.79 11.03 -6.08
N ARG A 331 -35.89 10.92 -5.34
CA ARG A 331 -35.89 10.64 -3.91
C ARG A 331 -35.21 9.32 -3.61
N GLU A 332 -35.54 8.30 -4.38
CA GLU A 332 -35.16 6.91 -4.06
C GLU A 332 -33.78 6.55 -4.56
N LEU A 333 -33.35 7.17 -5.66
CA LEU A 333 -31.94 7.20 -6.02
C LEU A 333 -31.10 7.96 -4.97
N GLY A 334 -31.63 9.04 -4.41
CA GLY A 334 -30.97 9.80 -3.34
C GLY A 334 -30.82 8.98 -2.06
N GLU A 335 -31.88 8.26 -1.68
CA GLU A 335 -31.88 7.33 -0.55
C GLU A 335 -30.91 6.16 -0.75
N GLY A 336 -30.97 5.51 -1.93
CA GLY A 336 -30.03 4.42 -2.26
C GLY A 336 -28.57 4.89 -2.30
N LEU A 337 -28.29 6.11 -2.78
CA LEU A 337 -26.94 6.68 -2.71
C LEU A 337 -26.52 6.98 -1.26
N TRP A 338 -27.44 7.46 -0.42
CA TRP A 338 -27.18 7.69 1.00
C TRP A 338 -26.84 6.39 1.73
N GLU A 339 -27.61 5.32 1.53
CA GLU A 339 -27.34 4.00 2.12
C GLU A 339 -26.03 3.38 1.63
N TYR A 340 -25.69 3.62 0.36
CA TYR A 340 -24.40 3.22 -0.20
C TYR A 340 -23.24 3.98 0.44
N ALA A 341 -23.40 5.30 0.60
CA ALA A 341 -22.39 6.16 1.16
C ALA A 341 -22.17 5.85 2.65
N PHE A 342 -23.23 5.89 3.45
CA PHE A 342 -23.15 5.73 4.90
C PHE A 342 -24.13 4.65 5.41
N PRO A 343 -23.65 3.71 6.25
CA PRO A 343 -22.27 3.58 6.78
C PRO A 343 -21.30 2.85 5.84
N SER A 344 -21.81 2.30 4.73
CA SER A 344 -21.18 1.21 3.98
C SER A 344 -19.86 1.57 3.31
N THR A 345 -19.71 2.79 2.81
CA THR A 345 -18.45 3.24 2.18
C THR A 345 -17.66 4.18 3.09
N PHE A 346 -18.34 5.11 3.76
CA PHE A 346 -17.69 6.16 4.53
C PHE A 346 -17.08 5.68 5.85
N LEU A 347 -17.66 4.68 6.52
CA LEU A 347 -17.26 4.31 7.89
C LEU A 347 -16.91 2.84 8.04
N LEU A 348 -17.82 1.95 7.63
CA LEU A 348 -17.72 0.53 7.93
C LEU A 348 -16.40 -0.12 7.45
N PRO A 349 -15.87 0.17 6.24
CA PRO A 349 -14.61 -0.40 5.80
C PRO A 349 -13.45 -0.04 6.75
N PHE A 350 -13.42 1.20 7.22
CA PHE A 350 -12.36 1.72 8.10
C PHE A 350 -12.47 1.22 9.54
N VAL A 351 -13.69 0.92 10.01
CA VAL A 351 -13.90 0.28 11.32
C VAL A 351 -13.48 -1.19 11.28
N LEU A 352 -13.75 -1.88 10.18
CA LEU A 352 -13.40 -3.29 10.00
C LEU A 352 -11.92 -3.50 9.65
N GLU A 353 -11.29 -2.53 8.98
CA GLU A 353 -9.89 -2.58 8.59
C GLU A 353 -8.93 -2.93 9.74
N PRO A 354 -8.91 -2.26 10.91
CA PRO A 354 -8.01 -2.61 12.01
C PRO A 354 -8.23 -4.04 12.51
N ILE A 355 -9.47 -4.51 12.48
CA ILE A 355 -9.80 -5.87 12.92
C ILE A 355 -9.17 -6.87 11.96
N PHE A 356 -9.39 -6.71 10.66
CA PHE A 356 -8.98 -7.71 9.66
C PHE A 356 -7.54 -7.57 9.15
N THR A 357 -6.96 -6.37 9.19
CA THR A 357 -5.62 -6.11 8.63
C THR A 357 -4.53 -5.99 9.69
N VAL A 358 -4.89 -5.70 10.95
CA VAL A 358 -3.92 -5.54 12.04
C VAL A 358 -4.16 -6.59 13.12
N PHE A 359 -5.30 -6.54 13.80
CA PHE A 359 -5.55 -7.36 14.99
C PHE A 359 -5.60 -8.86 14.67
N LEU A 360 -6.45 -9.28 13.73
CA LEU A 360 -6.64 -10.68 13.40
C LEU A 360 -5.34 -11.32 12.85
N PRO A 361 -4.64 -10.73 11.86
CA PRO A 361 -3.36 -11.27 11.40
C PRO A 361 -2.31 -11.36 12.51
N TYR A 362 -2.21 -10.35 13.37
CA TYR A 362 -1.27 -10.36 14.48
C TYR A 362 -1.58 -11.48 15.49
N GLN A 363 -2.84 -11.67 15.88
CA GLN A 363 -3.20 -12.75 16.80
C GLN A 363 -2.92 -14.13 16.18
N VAL A 364 -3.23 -14.30 14.89
CA VAL A 364 -2.93 -15.55 14.18
C VAL A 364 -1.42 -15.79 14.10
N ALA A 365 -0.64 -14.80 13.67
CA ALA A 365 0.82 -14.89 13.61
C ALA A 365 1.43 -15.17 15.00
N ARG A 366 0.94 -14.52 16.05
CA ARG A 366 1.33 -14.76 17.44
C ARG A 366 1.02 -16.18 17.87
N LEU A 367 -0.16 -16.71 17.55
CA LEU A 367 -0.51 -18.09 17.87
C LEU A 367 0.44 -19.06 17.15
N ILE A 368 0.70 -18.83 15.86
CA ILE A 368 1.61 -19.67 15.07
C ILE A 368 3.01 -19.68 15.68
N VAL A 369 3.62 -18.50 15.86
CA VAL A 369 4.97 -18.35 16.41
C VAL A 369 5.08 -18.98 17.81
N ARG A 370 4.01 -18.91 18.63
CA ARG A 370 3.99 -19.57 19.95
C ARG A 370 3.82 -21.09 19.87
N SER A 371 3.09 -21.58 18.87
CA SER A 371 2.76 -23.00 18.73
C SER A 371 3.86 -23.82 18.06
N ASN A 372 4.71 -23.18 17.25
CA ASN A 372 5.75 -23.85 16.50
C ASN A 372 7.15 -23.29 16.86
N LEU A 373 7.92 -24.10 17.59
CA LEU A 373 9.30 -23.76 17.99
C LEU A 373 10.26 -23.63 16.81
N SER A 374 9.88 -24.09 15.60
CA SER A 374 10.68 -23.91 14.38
C SER A 374 10.66 -22.47 13.87
N PHE A 375 9.75 -21.64 14.38
CA PHE A 375 9.66 -20.21 14.09
C PHE A 375 10.46 -19.43 15.14
N ASP A 376 11.77 -19.25 14.91
CA ASP A 376 12.65 -18.49 15.79
C ASP A 376 13.30 -17.28 15.09
N GLY A 377 13.89 -16.39 15.90
CA GLY A 377 14.66 -15.22 15.46
C GLY A 377 13.96 -14.35 14.40
N ALA A 378 14.69 -14.06 13.32
CA ALA A 378 14.23 -13.20 12.22
C ALA A 378 12.93 -13.69 11.56
N PHE A 379 12.69 -15.01 11.54
CA PHE A 379 11.48 -15.54 10.93
C PHE A 379 10.25 -15.22 11.78
N ALA A 380 10.34 -15.42 13.10
CA ALA A 380 9.27 -15.04 14.03
C ALA A 380 8.97 -13.54 13.97
N GLU A 381 10.01 -12.71 13.92
CA GLU A 381 9.88 -11.25 13.75
C GLU A 381 9.14 -10.90 12.46
N SER A 382 9.52 -11.49 11.33
CA SER A 382 8.84 -11.26 10.05
C SER A 382 7.37 -11.71 10.04
N CYS A 383 7.01 -12.67 10.89
CA CYS A 383 5.63 -13.12 11.05
C CYS A 383 4.78 -12.09 11.81
N LEU A 384 5.39 -11.44 12.80
CA LEU A 384 4.76 -10.45 13.68
C LEU A 384 4.89 -9.01 13.18
N GLU A 385 5.66 -8.82 12.11
CA GLU A 385 5.90 -7.54 11.50
C GLU A 385 4.59 -6.86 11.07
N SER A 386 4.54 -5.55 11.28
CA SER A 386 3.37 -4.78 10.96
C SER A 386 3.21 -4.53 9.47
N THR A 387 1.96 -4.30 9.05
CA THR A 387 1.66 -3.91 7.68
C THR A 387 2.17 -2.49 7.42
N SER A 388 2.81 -2.30 6.26
CA SER A 388 3.25 -0.98 5.83
C SER A 388 2.06 -0.03 5.64
N MET A 389 2.29 1.27 5.79
CA MET A 389 1.29 2.27 5.41
C MET A 389 1.10 2.22 3.90
N ASP A 390 -0.16 2.15 3.48
CA ASP A 390 -0.58 2.12 2.09
C ASP A 390 -1.13 3.49 1.69
N LEU A 391 -0.78 3.96 0.49
CA LEU A 391 -1.27 5.25 0.00
C LEU A 391 -2.61 5.15 -0.73
N SER A 392 -3.20 3.96 -0.81
CA SER A 392 -4.58 3.77 -1.30
C SER A 392 -5.62 4.55 -0.51
N ARG A 393 -5.29 5.02 0.71
CA ARG A 393 -6.19 5.87 1.50
C ARG A 393 -6.61 7.13 0.73
N TYR A 394 -5.73 7.69 -0.10
CA TYR A 394 -6.10 8.79 -1.01
C TYR A 394 -7.28 8.40 -1.91
N GLY A 395 -7.25 7.18 -2.44
CA GLY A 395 -8.31 6.66 -3.28
C GLY A 395 -9.64 6.51 -2.53
N ASP A 396 -9.61 6.03 -1.29
CA ASP A 396 -10.81 5.91 -0.45
C ASP A 396 -11.42 7.29 -0.13
N VAL A 397 -10.59 8.25 0.25
CA VAL A 397 -11.01 9.62 0.55
C VAL A 397 -11.61 10.29 -0.69
N LEU A 398 -10.97 10.14 -1.85
CA LEU A 398 -11.49 10.65 -3.12
C LEU A 398 -12.83 10.01 -3.48
N LEU A 399 -12.98 8.69 -3.31
CA LEU A 399 -14.24 7.99 -3.53
C LEU A 399 -15.34 8.53 -2.63
N ASN A 400 -15.05 8.76 -1.35
CA ASN A 400 -16.01 9.31 -0.40
C ASN A 400 -16.50 10.71 -0.83
N VAL A 401 -15.60 11.56 -1.32
CA VAL A 401 -15.94 12.90 -1.84
C VAL A 401 -16.75 12.80 -3.13
N ILE A 402 -16.41 11.89 -4.05
CA ILE A 402 -17.17 11.64 -5.29
C ILE A 402 -18.61 11.25 -4.96
N LEU A 403 -18.82 10.34 -4.01
CA LEU A 403 -20.15 9.91 -3.57
C LEU A 403 -20.93 11.07 -2.93
N ALA A 404 -20.29 11.84 -2.04
CA ALA A 404 -20.92 12.99 -1.40
C ALA A 404 -21.36 14.07 -2.41
N VAL A 405 -20.50 14.38 -3.38
CA VAL A 405 -20.84 15.33 -4.47
C VAL A 405 -21.95 14.77 -5.35
N SER A 406 -21.97 13.46 -5.58
CA SER A 406 -23.02 12.80 -6.38
C SER A 406 -24.42 12.96 -5.76
N THR A 407 -24.52 13.17 -4.44
CA THR A 407 -25.80 13.48 -3.79
C THR A 407 -26.45 14.76 -4.34
N PHE A 408 -25.68 15.71 -4.88
CA PHE A 408 -26.23 16.92 -5.49
C PHE A 408 -26.98 16.69 -6.80
N PHE A 409 -26.86 15.52 -7.45
CA PHE A 409 -27.74 15.17 -8.57
C PHE A 409 -29.19 14.98 -8.12
N PHE A 410 -29.39 14.58 -6.86
CA PHE A 410 -30.68 14.25 -6.26
C PHE A 410 -31.26 15.44 -5.46
N PRO A 411 -32.50 15.35 -4.94
CA PRO A 411 -33.13 16.40 -4.14
C PRO A 411 -32.46 16.46 -2.77
N GLY A 412 -32.47 17.65 -2.14
CA GLY A 412 -31.63 17.96 -0.97
C GLY A 412 -31.96 17.24 0.35
N GLY A 413 -32.85 16.25 0.35
CA GLY A 413 -33.30 15.56 1.57
C GLY A 413 -32.17 14.92 2.37
N TYR A 414 -31.17 14.35 1.67
CA TYR A 414 -30.03 13.66 2.30
C TYR A 414 -28.73 14.47 2.28
N THR A 415 -28.68 15.65 1.64
CA THR A 415 -27.42 16.38 1.45
C THR A 415 -26.73 16.71 2.78
N ALA A 416 -27.45 17.30 3.73
CA ALA A 416 -26.87 17.65 5.03
C ALA A 416 -26.42 16.40 5.81
N GLN A 417 -27.17 15.31 5.71
CA GLN A 417 -26.84 14.04 6.35
C GLN A 417 -25.58 13.40 5.72
N THR A 418 -25.49 13.35 4.38
CA THR A 418 -24.32 12.87 3.64
C THR A 418 -23.05 13.61 4.05
N PHE A 419 -23.08 14.95 4.09
CA PHE A 419 -21.90 15.72 4.47
C PHE A 419 -21.57 15.63 5.95
N ALA A 420 -22.57 15.55 6.85
CA ALA A 420 -22.31 15.30 8.27
C ALA A 420 -21.67 13.92 8.50
N ALA A 421 -22.18 12.89 7.83
CA ALA A 421 -21.61 11.54 7.85
C ALA A 421 -20.19 11.52 7.28
N LEU A 422 -19.95 12.20 6.16
CA LEU A 422 -18.62 12.34 5.56
C LEU A 422 -17.62 12.93 6.56
N VAL A 423 -17.98 14.03 7.23
CA VAL A 423 -17.13 14.69 8.23
C VAL A 423 -16.84 13.75 9.41
N LEU A 424 -17.88 13.14 10.00
CA LEU A 424 -17.70 12.22 11.13
C LEU A 424 -16.81 11.04 10.78
N SER A 425 -17.03 10.45 9.60
CA SER A 425 -16.21 9.37 9.06
C SER A 425 -14.77 9.80 8.83
N HIS A 426 -14.52 10.97 8.24
CA HIS A 426 -13.16 11.45 7.97
C HIS A 426 -12.41 11.81 9.25
N VAL A 427 -13.10 12.31 10.28
CA VAL A 427 -12.52 12.48 11.62
C VAL A 427 -12.07 11.13 12.20
N PHE A 428 -12.90 10.09 12.07
CA PHE A 428 -12.52 8.74 12.48
C PHE A 428 -11.33 8.20 11.68
N VAL A 429 -11.36 8.31 10.35
CA VAL A 429 -10.27 7.86 9.47
C VAL A 429 -8.97 8.57 9.81
N TYR A 430 -9.00 9.89 10.00
CA TYR A 430 -7.83 10.66 10.41
C TYR A 430 -7.26 10.20 11.75
N ALA A 431 -8.11 10.04 12.77
CA ALA A 431 -7.68 9.57 14.09
C ALA A 431 -7.10 8.14 14.02
N TYR A 432 -7.71 7.27 13.21
CA TYR A 432 -7.25 5.91 13.00
C TYR A 432 -5.92 5.84 12.25
N ASP A 433 -5.76 6.59 11.15
CA ASP A 433 -4.53 6.61 10.38
C ASP A 433 -3.40 7.26 11.17
N GLN A 434 -3.69 8.28 11.99
CA GLN A 434 -2.72 8.84 12.93
C GLN A 434 -2.28 7.78 13.96
N PHE A 435 -3.22 6.99 14.50
CA PHE A 435 -2.88 5.87 15.37
C PHE A 435 -2.02 4.82 14.64
N ARG A 436 -2.40 4.41 13.42
CA ARG A 436 -1.60 3.47 12.60
C ARG A 436 -0.19 3.98 12.38
N ALA A 437 -0.04 5.22 11.93
CA ALA A 437 1.27 5.80 11.64
C ALA A 437 2.18 5.86 12.87
N LEU A 438 1.61 6.14 14.05
CA LEU A 438 2.38 6.27 15.30
C LEU A 438 2.62 4.94 16.03
N ARG A 439 1.75 3.94 15.87
CA ARG A 439 1.72 2.75 16.73
C ARG A 439 1.75 1.42 16.00
N CYS A 440 1.35 1.39 14.74
CA CYS A 440 1.29 0.14 13.99
C CYS A 440 2.38 0.08 12.92
N VAL A 441 2.64 1.14 12.17
CA VAL A 441 3.55 1.08 11.03
C VAL A 441 5.00 1.21 11.50
N GLN A 442 5.88 0.33 11.00
CA GLN A 442 7.31 0.33 11.36
C GLN A 442 8.01 1.62 10.88
N ALA A 443 7.88 1.90 9.58
CA ALA A 443 8.41 3.10 8.93
C ALA A 443 7.74 3.26 7.57
N PHE A 444 7.70 4.49 7.07
CA PHE A 444 7.38 4.79 5.68
C PHE A 444 8.21 6.01 5.26
N HIS A 445 8.69 5.98 4.01
CA HIS A 445 9.48 7.05 3.42
C HIS A 445 8.81 7.46 2.12
N PHE A 446 8.58 8.75 1.96
CA PHE A 446 8.10 9.35 0.72
C PHE A 446 9.23 10.20 0.17
N ALA A 447 9.76 9.84 -1.00
CA ALA A 447 10.87 10.56 -1.62
C ALA A 447 10.36 11.75 -2.45
N ASP A 448 9.16 11.62 -3.01
CA ASP A 448 8.56 12.62 -3.90
C ASP A 448 7.09 12.88 -3.53
N MET A 449 6.61 14.07 -3.87
CA MET A 449 5.22 14.52 -3.76
C MET A 449 4.35 13.99 -4.92
N ASN A 450 4.84 13.04 -5.72
CA ASN A 450 4.16 12.54 -6.90
C ASN A 450 2.75 11.99 -6.58
N VAL A 451 2.62 11.22 -5.49
CA VAL A 451 1.31 10.68 -5.07
C VAL A 451 0.34 11.80 -4.73
N ASP A 452 0.80 12.82 -4.01
CA ASP A 452 0.00 13.99 -3.65
C ASP A 452 -0.41 14.78 -4.90
N TRP A 453 0.49 14.96 -5.86
CA TRP A 453 0.19 15.61 -7.13
C TRP A 453 -0.91 14.86 -7.90
N TRP A 454 -0.82 13.53 -8.00
CA TRP A 454 -1.86 12.72 -8.65
C TRP A 454 -3.18 12.73 -7.86
N ALA A 455 -3.14 12.72 -6.54
CA ALA A 455 -4.33 12.85 -5.71
C ALA A 455 -5.02 14.21 -5.92
N GLN A 456 -4.25 15.30 -5.99
CA GLN A 456 -4.76 16.63 -6.34
C GLN A 456 -5.36 16.65 -7.74
N TRP A 457 -4.69 16.07 -8.73
CA TRP A 457 -5.25 15.96 -10.08
C TRP A 457 -6.56 15.17 -10.11
N MET A 458 -6.65 14.06 -9.37
CA MET A 458 -7.88 13.27 -9.27
C MET A 458 -9.02 13.99 -8.55
N LEU A 459 -8.73 14.97 -7.69
CA LEU A 459 -9.74 15.85 -7.09
C LEU A 459 -10.50 16.68 -8.15
N SER A 460 -9.95 16.83 -9.36
CA SER A 460 -10.67 17.42 -10.49
C SER A 460 -11.95 16.65 -10.85
N LEU A 461 -12.02 15.35 -10.54
CA LEU A 461 -13.20 14.51 -10.83
C LEU A 461 -14.41 14.92 -9.97
N PRO A 462 -14.36 14.90 -8.62
CA PRO A 462 -15.49 15.37 -7.81
C PRO A 462 -15.77 16.86 -8.03
N CYS A 463 -14.77 17.71 -8.23
CA CYS A 463 -15.02 19.13 -8.52
C CYS A 463 -15.71 19.34 -9.89
N GLY A 464 -15.34 18.56 -10.90
CA GLY A 464 -16.02 18.55 -12.20
C GLY A 464 -17.46 18.04 -12.08
N LEU A 465 -17.71 17.00 -11.28
CA LEU A 465 -19.05 16.50 -10.99
C LEU A 465 -19.90 17.56 -10.30
N LEU A 466 -19.32 18.33 -9.37
CA LEU A 466 -20.01 19.43 -8.70
C LEU A 466 -20.44 20.52 -9.69
N LEU A 467 -19.58 20.86 -10.66
CA LEU A 467 -19.95 21.79 -11.73
C LEU A 467 -21.06 21.22 -12.63
N ALA A 468 -20.99 19.94 -12.98
CA ALA A 468 -22.03 19.26 -13.74
C ALA A 468 -23.38 19.28 -12.99
N CYS A 469 -23.38 19.04 -11.66
CA CYS A 469 -24.55 19.18 -10.80
C CYS A 469 -25.11 20.60 -10.83
N ALA A 470 -24.24 21.62 -10.75
CA ALA A 470 -24.66 23.01 -10.80
C ALA A 470 -25.32 23.36 -12.15
N VAL A 471 -24.77 22.89 -13.26
CA VAL A 471 -25.37 23.04 -14.60
C VAL A 471 -26.73 22.35 -14.67
N LEU A 472 -26.82 21.11 -14.19
CA LEU A 472 -28.07 20.35 -14.17
C LEU A 472 -29.17 21.06 -13.37
N LYS A 473 -28.84 21.55 -12.16
CA LYS A 473 -29.79 22.23 -11.26
C LYS A 473 -30.12 23.65 -11.70
N ALA A 474 -29.27 24.28 -12.51
CA ALA A 474 -29.52 25.60 -13.08
C ALA A 474 -30.44 25.56 -14.30
N ASN A 475 -30.59 24.41 -14.95
CA ASN A 475 -31.43 24.25 -16.12
C ASN A 475 -32.89 24.62 -15.80
N CYS A 476 -33.49 25.47 -16.64
CA CYS A 476 -34.88 25.94 -16.49
C CYS A 476 -35.16 26.78 -15.21
N LYS A 477 -34.15 27.30 -14.50
CA LYS A 477 -34.36 28.36 -13.50
C LYS A 477 -34.70 29.69 -14.21
N ASP A 478 -35.47 30.55 -13.53
CA ASP A 478 -35.88 31.86 -14.06
C ASP A 478 -34.70 32.63 -14.67
N GLY A 479 -34.84 33.04 -15.93
CA GLY A 479 -33.80 33.74 -16.69
C GLY A 479 -32.72 32.87 -17.34
N ARG A 480 -32.81 31.54 -17.30
CA ARG A 480 -31.89 30.61 -18.00
C ARG A 480 -32.60 29.76 -19.05
N HIS A 481 -31.87 29.35 -20.09
CA HIS A 481 -32.38 28.44 -21.11
C HIS A 481 -32.76 27.08 -20.52
N CYS A 482 -33.85 26.49 -21.02
CA CYS A 482 -34.29 25.16 -20.64
C CYS A 482 -33.91 24.18 -21.75
N LEU A 483 -32.80 23.46 -21.54
CA LEU A 483 -32.33 22.45 -22.49
C LEU A 483 -33.01 21.09 -22.21
N PRO A 484 -33.58 20.45 -23.25
CA PRO A 484 -34.20 19.14 -23.10
C PRO A 484 -33.17 18.00 -23.20
N GLY A 485 -33.50 16.89 -22.54
CA GLY A 485 -32.91 15.56 -22.78
C GLY A 485 -31.39 15.51 -22.92
N GLU A 486 -30.94 15.02 -24.07
CA GLU A 486 -29.54 14.74 -24.39
C GLU A 486 -28.67 15.99 -24.44
N GLN A 487 -29.22 17.14 -24.84
CA GLN A 487 -28.47 18.40 -24.91
C GLN A 487 -28.02 18.83 -23.52
N LEU A 488 -28.85 18.60 -22.50
CA LEU A 488 -28.50 18.87 -21.11
C LEU A 488 -27.40 17.93 -20.61
N ILE A 489 -27.46 16.64 -20.96
CA ILE A 489 -26.42 15.67 -20.62
C ILE A 489 -25.10 16.08 -21.27
N ALA A 490 -25.12 16.38 -22.58
CA ALA A 490 -23.94 16.84 -23.31
C ALA A 490 -23.34 18.12 -22.69
N LEU A 491 -24.17 19.07 -22.25
CA LEU A 491 -23.71 20.27 -21.56
C LEU A 491 -23.09 19.96 -20.19
N CYS A 492 -23.69 19.07 -19.40
CA CYS A 492 -23.13 18.62 -18.12
C CYS A 492 -21.77 17.90 -18.32
N THR A 493 -21.67 17.02 -19.32
CA THR A 493 -20.43 16.33 -19.68
C THR A 493 -19.37 17.32 -20.18
N ALA A 494 -19.74 18.28 -21.01
CA ALA A 494 -18.83 19.33 -21.47
C ALA A 494 -18.34 20.20 -20.31
N ALA A 495 -19.22 20.57 -19.38
CA ALA A 495 -18.84 21.32 -18.18
C ALA A 495 -17.87 20.53 -17.29
N PHE A 496 -18.13 19.24 -17.07
CA PHE A 496 -17.22 18.33 -16.37
C PHE A 496 -15.85 18.28 -17.04
N ALA A 497 -15.79 18.01 -18.35
CA ALA A 497 -14.55 17.89 -19.10
C ALA A 497 -13.76 19.21 -19.13
N LEU A 498 -14.46 20.34 -19.30
CA LEU A 498 -13.86 21.66 -19.24
C LEU A 498 -13.26 21.94 -17.86
N HIS A 499 -13.94 21.56 -16.77
CA HIS A 499 -13.39 21.70 -15.42
C HIS A 499 -12.13 20.86 -15.25
N VAL A 500 -12.12 19.59 -15.65
CA VAL A 500 -10.93 18.72 -15.56
C VAL A 500 -9.76 19.32 -16.35
N ALA A 501 -10.00 19.82 -17.56
CA ALA A 501 -8.99 20.49 -18.36
C ALA A 501 -8.45 21.75 -17.68
N LEU A 502 -9.34 22.64 -17.19
CA LEU A 502 -8.95 23.87 -16.50
C LEU A 502 -8.19 23.57 -15.20
N HIS A 503 -8.67 22.61 -14.40
CA HIS A 503 -8.01 22.17 -13.18
C HIS A 503 -6.61 21.65 -13.47
N THR A 504 -6.45 20.84 -14.53
CA THR A 504 -5.14 20.34 -14.97
C THR A 504 -4.21 21.50 -15.36
N LEU A 505 -4.71 22.51 -16.11
CA LEU A 505 -3.94 23.69 -16.45
C LEU A 505 -3.53 24.50 -15.21
N VAL A 506 -4.42 24.64 -14.22
CA VAL A 506 -4.11 25.30 -12.95
C VAL A 506 -3.03 24.54 -12.18
N LEU A 507 -3.11 23.21 -12.08
CA LEU A 507 -2.10 22.39 -11.41
C LEU A 507 -0.73 22.43 -12.11
N VAL A 508 -0.70 22.48 -13.44
CA VAL A 508 0.55 22.49 -14.21
C VAL A 508 1.19 23.88 -14.26
N TYR A 509 0.39 24.94 -14.40
CA TYR A 509 0.92 26.28 -14.65
C TYR A 509 0.79 27.25 -13.48
N ALA A 510 -0.28 27.18 -12.68
CA ALA A 510 -0.52 28.13 -11.59
C ALA A 510 0.04 27.65 -10.26
N VAL A 511 -0.19 26.38 -9.88
CA VAL A 511 0.27 25.84 -8.58
C VAL A 511 1.79 25.90 -8.42
N PRO A 512 2.63 25.58 -9.43
CA PRO A 512 4.08 25.72 -9.29
C PRO A 512 4.53 27.16 -9.04
N CYS A 513 3.76 28.17 -9.45
CA CYS A 513 4.06 29.57 -9.12
C CYS A 513 3.90 29.90 -7.62
N PHE A 514 3.14 29.09 -6.87
CA PHE A 514 2.94 29.20 -5.43
C PHE A 514 3.71 28.12 -4.64
N GLY A 515 4.45 27.25 -5.34
CA GLY A 515 5.31 26.27 -4.70
C GLY A 515 6.30 26.98 -3.77
N LEU A 516 6.47 26.43 -2.57
CA LEU A 516 7.60 26.81 -1.72
C LEU A 516 8.86 26.62 -2.57
N LYS A 517 9.66 27.68 -2.69
CA LYS A 517 10.98 27.57 -3.34
C LYS A 517 11.72 26.42 -2.69
N ASP A 518 12.44 25.65 -3.51
CA ASP A 518 13.25 24.53 -3.05
C ASP A 518 13.99 24.94 -1.77
N LEU A 519 13.92 24.06 -0.77
CA LEU A 519 14.67 24.26 0.46
C LEU A 519 16.14 24.51 0.07
N PRO A 520 16.81 25.46 0.76
CA PRO A 520 18.21 25.71 0.46
C PRO A 520 18.97 24.38 0.54
N PRO A 521 19.88 24.12 -0.41
CA PRO A 521 20.61 22.86 -0.46
C PRO A 521 21.27 22.59 0.88
N THR A 522 21.22 21.32 1.32
CA THR A 522 21.83 20.95 2.59
C THR A 522 23.33 21.18 2.53
N LYS A 523 23.86 21.76 3.61
CA LYS A 523 25.31 21.89 3.84
C LYS A 523 25.89 20.68 4.55
N GLU A 524 25.02 19.76 5.01
CA GLU A 524 25.39 18.50 5.64
C GLU A 524 26.19 17.66 4.64
N SER A 525 27.34 17.17 5.09
CA SER A 525 28.14 16.22 4.33
C SER A 525 27.46 14.85 4.28
N TYR A 526 27.83 14.03 3.29
CA TYR A 526 27.38 12.65 3.19
C TYR A 526 27.74 11.86 4.45
N ARG A 527 28.91 12.12 5.02
CA ARG A 527 29.34 11.53 6.28
C ARG A 527 28.38 11.86 7.42
N GLU A 528 28.09 13.13 7.68
CA GLU A 528 27.19 13.56 8.76
C GLU A 528 25.79 12.96 8.58
N CYS A 529 25.29 12.94 7.34
CA CYS A 529 24.02 12.30 7.02
C CYS A 529 24.06 10.79 7.29
N GLY A 530 25.13 10.11 6.88
CA GLY A 530 25.33 8.67 7.08
C GLY A 530 25.58 8.26 8.53
N GLU A 531 26.04 9.17 9.40
CA GLU A 531 26.11 8.93 10.85
C GLU A 531 24.70 8.96 11.49
N ARG A 532 23.74 9.65 10.88
CA ARG A 532 22.36 9.81 11.37
C ARG A 532 21.36 8.84 10.75
N ILE A 533 21.54 8.51 9.47
CA ILE A 533 20.61 7.70 8.68
C ILE A 533 21.30 6.40 8.29
N ALA A 534 20.76 5.28 8.79
CA ALA A 534 21.31 3.95 8.55
C ALA A 534 21.31 3.55 7.07
N CYS A 535 20.20 3.82 6.37
CA CYS A 535 20.03 3.38 5.00
C CYS A 535 20.71 4.32 3.99
N SER A 536 21.53 3.74 3.12
CA SER A 536 22.28 4.41 2.06
C SER A 536 22.10 3.68 0.72
N PHE A 537 22.47 4.31 -0.39
CA PHE A 537 22.46 3.66 -1.71
C PHE A 537 23.38 2.44 -1.81
N PHE A 538 24.31 2.27 -0.87
CA PHE A 538 25.21 1.12 -0.81
C PHE A 538 24.57 -0.05 -0.07
N ASN A 539 24.15 0.14 1.18
CA ASN A 539 23.59 -0.93 2.01
C ASN A 539 22.12 -1.27 1.72
N ALA A 540 21.40 -0.42 0.97
CA ALA A 540 20.08 -0.76 0.42
C ALA A 540 20.18 -1.65 -0.82
N ASN A 541 21.32 -1.65 -1.52
CA ASN A 541 21.51 -2.40 -2.75
C ASN A 541 22.00 -3.82 -2.44
N PRO A 542 21.14 -4.84 -2.58
CA PRO A 542 21.47 -6.20 -2.15
C PRO A 542 22.68 -6.78 -2.91
N VAL A 543 22.85 -6.42 -4.18
CA VAL A 543 23.98 -6.88 -4.99
C VAL A 543 25.26 -6.15 -4.59
N PHE A 544 25.19 -4.88 -4.20
CA PHE A 544 26.36 -4.15 -3.69
C PHE A 544 26.87 -4.77 -2.38
N CYS A 545 25.99 -5.11 -1.44
CA CYS A 545 26.35 -5.78 -0.18
C CYS A 545 27.10 -7.09 -0.43
N LEU A 546 26.56 -7.97 -1.28
CA LEU A 546 27.22 -9.24 -1.61
C LEU A 546 28.55 -9.02 -2.34
N ARG A 547 28.60 -8.11 -3.32
CA ARG A 547 29.86 -7.80 -4.02
C ARG A 547 30.89 -7.17 -3.09
N SER A 548 30.48 -6.40 -2.09
CA SER A 548 31.38 -5.86 -1.07
C SER A 548 32.16 -6.94 -0.35
N LYS A 549 31.53 -8.10 -0.10
CA LYS A 549 32.16 -9.26 0.53
C LYS A 549 32.98 -10.08 -0.46
N PHE A 550 32.33 -10.57 -1.51
CA PHE A 550 32.89 -11.61 -2.38
C PHE A 550 33.79 -11.05 -3.50
N VAL A 551 33.49 -9.85 -4.01
CA VAL A 551 34.20 -9.28 -5.17
C VAL A 551 35.21 -8.21 -4.74
N TYR A 552 34.76 -7.22 -3.97
CA TYR A 552 35.57 -6.07 -3.57
C TYR A 552 36.42 -6.35 -2.32
N LYS A 553 36.04 -7.36 -1.53
CA LYS A 553 36.75 -7.79 -0.32
C LYS A 553 36.97 -6.64 0.68
N HIS A 554 35.95 -5.80 0.87
CA HIS A 554 36.00 -4.72 1.84
C HIS A 554 36.06 -5.27 3.27
N GLU A 555 36.81 -4.60 4.15
CA GLU A 555 36.98 -4.99 5.56
C GLU A 555 36.66 -3.81 6.49
N PRO A 556 35.52 -3.81 7.21
CA PRO A 556 34.43 -4.79 7.13
C PRO A 556 33.60 -4.64 5.85
N GLN A 557 32.95 -5.71 5.39
CA GLN A 557 32.03 -5.65 4.24
C GLN A 557 30.82 -4.73 4.50
N CYS A 558 30.18 -4.26 3.43
CA CYS A 558 28.90 -3.55 3.50
C CYS A 558 27.76 -4.52 3.85
N ASP A 559 27.18 -4.36 5.04
CA ASP A 559 26.01 -5.13 5.45
C ASP A 559 24.73 -4.63 4.76
N PHE A 560 23.72 -5.49 4.65
CA PHE A 560 22.42 -5.12 4.08
C PHE A 560 21.54 -4.46 5.15
N CYS A 561 20.99 -3.28 4.84
CA CYS A 561 20.17 -2.53 5.78
C CYS A 561 18.76 -3.13 5.85
N VAL A 562 18.35 -3.56 7.05
CA VAL A 562 17.00 -4.04 7.35
C VAL A 562 16.38 -3.15 8.42
N ALA A 563 15.19 -2.64 8.16
CA ALA A 563 14.49 -1.78 9.10
C ALA A 563 14.27 -2.49 10.45
N GLY A 564 14.59 -1.82 11.56
CA GLY A 564 14.57 -2.38 12.91
C GLY A 564 15.80 -3.23 13.29
N LYS A 565 16.72 -3.46 12.35
CA LYS A 565 17.98 -4.19 12.56
C LYS A 565 19.21 -3.37 12.16
N GLU A 566 19.10 -2.04 12.26
CA GLU A 566 20.15 -1.11 11.87
C GLU A 566 21.42 -1.28 12.73
N HIS A 567 21.28 -1.70 13.98
CA HIS A 567 22.38 -2.06 14.89
C HIS A 567 23.24 -3.24 14.42
N LEU A 568 22.83 -3.99 13.38
CA LEU A 568 23.64 -5.05 12.79
C LEU A 568 24.68 -4.51 11.79
N LEU A 569 24.51 -3.27 11.32
CA LEU A 569 25.39 -2.63 10.35
C LEU A 569 26.79 -2.41 10.94
N ARG A 570 27.83 -2.62 10.12
CA ARG A 570 29.22 -2.28 10.47
C ARG A 570 29.65 -0.98 9.83
N VAL A 571 30.28 -0.13 10.63
CA VAL A 571 30.98 1.07 10.14
C VAL A 571 32.14 0.65 9.24
N ASN A 572 32.13 1.16 8.01
CA ASN A 572 33.27 1.12 7.10
C ASN A 572 33.40 2.48 6.40
N ARG A 573 34.31 3.30 6.92
CA ARG A 573 34.53 4.68 6.44
C ARG A 573 35.11 4.72 5.03
N ASP A 574 35.82 3.68 4.60
CA ASP A 574 36.47 3.64 3.29
C ASP A 574 35.46 3.50 2.14
N ILE A 575 34.25 3.03 2.45
CA ILE A 575 33.16 2.83 1.48
C ILE A 575 31.92 3.67 1.79
N GLY A 576 32.07 4.68 2.67
CA GLY A 576 30.97 5.58 3.03
C GLY A 576 29.88 4.95 3.91
N GLN A 577 30.21 3.94 4.73
CA GLN A 577 29.33 3.42 5.78
C GLN A 577 29.70 4.05 7.11
N HIS A 578 28.88 4.97 7.60
CA HIS A 578 29.17 5.77 8.80
C HIS A 578 28.23 5.51 9.97
N PHE A 579 27.10 4.82 9.73
CA PHE A 579 26.08 4.58 10.74
C PHE A 579 26.55 3.55 11.77
N ASP A 580 26.29 3.82 13.04
CA ASP A 580 26.54 2.94 14.19
C ASP A 580 25.38 3.06 15.17
N ASP A 581 24.88 1.93 15.66
CA ASP A 581 23.77 1.90 16.63
C ASP A 581 23.90 0.68 17.54
N VAL A 582 23.28 0.78 18.72
CA VAL A 582 23.29 -0.28 19.73
C VAL A 582 22.00 -1.07 19.63
N ALA A 583 22.09 -2.40 19.76
CA ALA A 583 20.92 -3.25 19.83
C ALA A 583 19.93 -2.75 20.88
N ALA A 584 18.67 -2.61 20.49
CA ALA A 584 17.61 -2.20 21.40
C ALA A 584 17.54 -3.16 22.59
N ALA A 585 17.34 -2.61 23.79
CA ALA A 585 17.16 -3.44 24.98
C ALA A 585 15.93 -4.34 24.80
N VAL A 586 16.08 -5.63 25.05
CA VAL A 586 14.97 -6.60 24.97
C VAL A 586 13.85 -6.13 25.90
N GLU A 587 12.67 -5.90 25.33
CA GLU A 587 11.48 -5.54 26.11
C GLU A 587 11.15 -6.71 27.06
N ASN A 588 11.12 -6.41 28.36
CA ASN A 588 10.74 -7.40 29.36
C ASN A 588 9.21 -7.45 29.47
N TYR A 589 8.60 -8.41 28.78
CA TYR A 589 7.15 -8.63 28.85
C TYR A 589 6.71 -9.54 30.01
N ASP A 590 7.64 -10.06 30.81
CA ASP A 590 7.33 -10.83 32.03
C ASP A 590 6.92 -9.92 33.21
N LEU A 591 6.85 -8.61 32.98
CA LEU A 591 6.37 -7.64 33.95
C LEU A 591 4.90 -7.92 34.31
N ASP A 592 4.59 -7.88 35.60
CA ASP A 592 3.21 -8.03 36.09
C ASP A 592 2.29 -7.00 35.41
N VAL A 593 1.01 -7.33 35.19
CA VAL A 593 0.03 -6.45 34.53
C VAL A 593 0.00 -5.05 35.19
N LYS A 594 0.27 -4.98 36.49
CA LYS A 594 0.43 -3.72 37.23
C LYS A 594 1.63 -2.90 36.77
N GLN A 595 2.77 -3.53 36.51
CA GLN A 595 3.99 -2.87 36.03
C GLN A 595 3.83 -2.41 34.58
N LEU A 596 3.18 -3.21 33.74
CA LEU A 596 2.80 -2.83 32.36
C LEU A 596 1.87 -1.61 32.36
N SER A 597 0.86 -1.60 33.24
CA SER A 597 -0.03 -0.44 33.42
C SER A 597 0.73 0.82 33.84
N GLN A 598 1.67 0.70 34.78
CA GLN A 598 2.52 1.81 35.23
C GLN A 598 3.47 2.31 34.13
N GLN A 599 4.07 1.42 33.36
CA GLN A 599 4.90 1.78 32.22
C GLN A 599 4.07 2.50 31.15
N PHE A 600 2.90 1.95 30.80
CA PHE A 600 2.02 2.56 29.80
C PHE A 600 1.55 3.96 30.22
N THR A 601 1.17 4.14 31.49
CA THR A 601 0.82 5.47 32.02
C THR A 601 2.01 6.43 32.00
N SER A 602 3.22 5.99 32.35
CA SER A 602 4.41 6.84 32.29
C SER A 602 4.81 7.20 30.86
N GLN A 603 4.70 6.27 29.91
CA GLN A 603 4.96 6.53 28.48
C GLN A 603 3.90 7.46 27.87
N LEU A 604 2.62 7.32 28.24
CA LEU A 604 1.58 8.26 27.85
C LEU A 604 1.86 9.65 28.41
N GLU A 605 2.29 9.76 29.66
CA GLU A 605 2.64 11.03 30.28
C GLU A 605 3.85 11.68 29.60
N GLN A 606 4.89 10.91 29.26
CA GLN A 606 6.03 11.39 28.48
C GLN A 606 5.63 11.83 27.07
N SER A 607 4.81 11.04 26.38
CA SER A 607 4.29 11.38 25.05
C SER A 607 3.47 12.67 25.08
N TRP A 608 2.62 12.83 26.12
CA TRP A 608 1.83 14.04 26.34
C TRP A 608 2.71 15.26 26.65
N ARG A 609 3.78 15.08 27.44
CA ARG A 609 4.77 16.13 27.72
C ARG A 609 5.55 16.55 26.46
N LEU A 610 5.87 15.60 25.57
CA LEU A 610 6.52 15.90 24.29
C LEU A 610 5.56 16.63 23.34
N PHE A 611 4.30 16.19 23.25
CA PHE A 611 3.26 16.85 22.46
C PHE A 611 3.02 18.30 22.91
N THR A 612 2.94 18.52 24.22
CA THR A 612 2.75 19.87 24.80
C THR A 612 3.99 20.75 24.68
N ARG A 613 5.22 20.19 24.75
CA ARG A 613 6.47 20.93 24.53
C ARG A 613 6.77 21.23 23.05
N GLY A 614 6.36 20.38 22.11
CA GLY A 614 6.54 20.59 20.67
C GLY A 614 5.85 21.85 20.15
N SER A 615 4.80 22.31 20.83
CA SER A 615 4.05 23.53 20.48
C SER A 615 4.78 24.85 20.83
N THR A 616 5.83 24.82 21.67
CA THR A 616 6.48 26.06 22.17
C THR A 616 7.89 26.33 21.65
N ARG A 617 8.45 25.47 20.78
CA ARG A 617 9.83 25.64 20.27
C ARG A 617 9.96 26.26 18.86
N GLY A 618 8.89 26.86 18.33
CA GLY A 618 8.90 27.50 17.02
C GLY A 618 9.33 28.98 16.97
N SER A 619 9.72 29.62 18.08
CA SER A 619 9.95 31.09 18.12
C SER A 619 11.17 31.59 18.89
N SER A 620 12.19 30.76 19.14
CA SER A 620 13.44 31.25 19.77
C SER A 620 14.52 31.58 18.72
N SER A 621 14.63 32.88 18.44
CA SER A 621 15.86 33.62 18.11
C SER A 621 16.87 32.97 17.18
N LEU A 622 16.82 33.37 15.90
CA LEU A 622 18.02 33.48 15.08
C LEU A 622 19.07 34.33 15.84
N PRO A 623 20.33 33.88 15.98
CA PRO A 623 21.39 34.75 16.47
C PRO A 623 21.55 35.91 15.48
N GLY A 624 21.54 37.13 16.01
CA GLY A 624 21.79 38.34 15.23
C GLY A 624 23.19 38.31 14.60
N PRO A 625 23.41 39.04 13.50
CA PRO A 625 24.73 39.19 12.92
C PRO A 625 25.53 40.13 13.83
N ASP A 626 26.58 39.62 14.45
CA ASP A 626 27.59 40.46 15.11
C ASP A 626 28.68 40.83 14.09
N ASP A 627 28.99 42.14 14.09
CA ASP A 627 30.13 42.81 13.45
C ASP A 627 31.49 42.40 14.04
#